data_AF-A0A068YKZ8-F1
#
_entry.id   AF-A0A068YKZ8-F1
#
_cell.length_a   1.000
_cell.length_b   1.000
_cell.length_c   1.000
_cell.angle_alpha   90.00
_cell.angle_beta   90.00
_cell.angle_gamma   90.00
#
_symmetry.space_group_name_H-M   'P 1'
#
loop_
_entity.id
_entity.type
_entity.pdbx_description
1 polymer ?
#
loop_
_entity_poly.entity_id
_entity_poly.type
_entity_poly.pdbx_seq_one_letter_code
_entity_poly.pdbx_strand_id
1 'polypeptide(L)'
;MLSSIDSFAPESLSSLNAEQLRKLARDLIAKVARQDAQITQRDQKIASLDQAISSKDREILYRQAKIDQLTHEMAVLKRWKFGRSRKQLDAAQASLLDETIDADIAAIEQELEDLASAAKADTESRKQPKRAALPAELPCVDMPRAQPGIDLYWVQ
;
A
#
# COMPACT_ATOMS: atom_id res chain seq x y z
N MET A 1 -21.01 -21.57 -11.48
CA MET A 1 -20.63 -22.80 -12.22
C MET A 1 -20.20 -23.89 -11.23
N LEU A 2 -21.13 -24.45 -10.46
CA LEU A 2 -20.90 -25.54 -9.51
C LEU A 2 -21.96 -26.63 -9.71
N SER A 3 -22.20 -27.04 -10.96
CA SER A 3 -23.35 -27.88 -11.34
C SER A 3 -22.95 -29.26 -11.87
N SER A 4 -22.09 -30.00 -11.16
CA SER A 4 -21.78 -31.39 -11.56
C SER A 4 -21.43 -32.34 -10.43
N ILE A 5 -21.70 -31.99 -9.16
CA ILE A 5 -21.37 -32.86 -8.02
C ILE A 5 -22.62 -33.57 -7.46
N ASP A 6 -23.82 -33.32 -7.99
CA ASP A 6 -24.97 -34.13 -7.63
C ASP A 6 -25.06 -35.41 -8.47
N SER A 7 -24.98 -36.51 -7.73
CA SER A 7 -25.71 -37.77 -7.95
C SER A 7 -25.08 -38.81 -8.89
N PHE A 8 -24.13 -39.57 -8.36
CA PHE A 8 -24.09 -41.02 -8.61
C PHE A 8 -24.66 -41.70 -7.36
N ALA A 9 -25.97 -41.83 -7.29
CA ALA A 9 -26.61 -42.67 -6.27
C ALA A 9 -26.10 -44.13 -6.42
N PRO A 10 -25.78 -44.84 -5.32
CA PRO A 10 -25.26 -46.20 -5.38
C PRO A 10 -26.24 -47.19 -6.04
N GLU A 11 -27.55 -46.89 -6.01
CA GLU A 11 -28.57 -47.67 -6.69
C GLU A 11 -28.40 -47.67 -8.22
N SER A 12 -27.95 -46.56 -8.81
CA SER A 12 -27.68 -46.45 -10.25
C SER A 12 -26.49 -47.29 -10.71
N LEU A 13 -25.60 -47.72 -9.79
CA LEU A 13 -24.49 -48.63 -10.12
C LEU A 13 -24.96 -50.09 -10.19
N SER A 14 -25.99 -50.45 -9.42
CA SER A 14 -26.51 -51.82 -9.35
C SER A 14 -27.29 -52.25 -10.60
N SER A 15 -27.80 -51.28 -11.39
CA SER A 15 -28.52 -51.52 -12.63
C SER A 15 -27.63 -51.57 -13.89
N LEU A 16 -26.32 -51.32 -13.75
CA LEU A 16 -25.37 -51.30 -14.87
C LEU A 16 -24.76 -52.69 -15.12
N ASN A 17 -24.55 -53.03 -16.39
CA ASN A 17 -23.85 -54.25 -16.76
C ASN A 17 -22.32 -54.12 -16.59
N ALA A 18 -21.60 -55.25 -16.61
CA ALA A 18 -20.15 -55.28 -16.37
C ALA A 18 -19.32 -54.45 -17.37
N GLU A 19 -19.78 -54.29 -18.61
CA GLU A 19 -19.07 -53.47 -19.61
C GLU A 19 -19.27 -51.97 -19.36
N GLN A 20 -20.49 -51.56 -18.99
CA GLN A 20 -20.81 -50.18 -18.64
C GLN A 20 -20.05 -49.73 -17.39
N LEU A 21 -19.96 -50.58 -16.37
CA LEU A 21 -19.14 -50.29 -15.17
C LEU A 21 -17.64 -50.14 -15.51
N ARG A 22 -17.08 -51.00 -16.37
CA ARG A 22 -15.68 -50.87 -16.83
C ARG A 22 -15.45 -49.59 -17.63
N LYS A 23 -16.42 -49.16 -18.45
CA LYS A 23 -16.34 -47.89 -19.18
C LYS A 23 -16.35 -46.70 -18.20
N LEU A 24 -17.30 -46.67 -17.27
CA LEU A 24 -17.39 -45.63 -16.26
C LEU A 24 -16.14 -45.55 -15.38
N ALA A 25 -15.60 -46.70 -14.94
CA ALA A 25 -14.37 -46.75 -14.15
C ALA A 25 -13.18 -46.16 -14.93
N ARG A 26 -13.04 -46.47 -16.22
CA ARG A 26 -12.01 -45.86 -17.08
C ARG A 26 -12.18 -44.35 -17.21
N ASP A 27 -13.41 -43.89 -17.41
CA ASP A 27 -13.70 -42.45 -17.54
C ASP A 27 -13.42 -41.70 -16.22
N LEU A 28 -13.75 -42.30 -15.07
CA LEU A 28 -13.43 -41.75 -13.75
C LEU A 28 -11.93 -41.74 -13.47
N ILE A 29 -11.19 -42.81 -13.80
CA ILE A 29 -9.72 -42.84 -13.67
C ILE A 29 -9.09 -41.75 -14.54
N ALA A 30 -9.55 -41.59 -15.78
CA ALA A 30 -9.08 -40.52 -16.65
C ALA A 30 -9.42 -39.13 -16.10
N LYS A 31 -10.59 -38.96 -15.49
CA LYS A 31 -10.98 -37.71 -14.83
C LYS A 31 -10.10 -37.40 -13.60
N VAL A 32 -9.86 -38.38 -12.74
CA VAL A 32 -8.98 -38.25 -11.56
C VAL A 32 -7.56 -37.89 -12.00
N ALA A 33 -6.99 -38.60 -12.98
CA ALA A 33 -5.66 -38.29 -13.51
C ALA A 33 -5.55 -36.86 -14.05
N ARG A 34 -6.61 -36.36 -14.73
CA ARG A 34 -6.67 -34.96 -15.19
C ARG A 34 -6.73 -33.98 -14.02
N GLN A 35 -7.49 -34.30 -12.98
CA GLN A 35 -7.58 -33.47 -11.78
C GLN A 35 -6.26 -33.43 -11.02
N ASP A 36 -5.58 -34.56 -10.86
CA ASP A 36 -4.27 -34.62 -10.19
C ASP A 36 -3.21 -33.80 -10.93
N ALA A 37 -3.20 -33.86 -12.26
CA ALA A 37 -2.34 -33.01 -13.09
C ALA A 37 -2.67 -31.52 -12.88
N GLN A 38 -3.96 -31.17 -12.78
CA GLN A 38 -4.39 -29.79 -12.53
C GLN A 38 -4.04 -29.30 -11.12
N ILE A 39 -4.13 -30.16 -10.11
CA ILE A 39 -3.72 -29.87 -8.73
C ILE A 39 -2.22 -29.62 -8.70
N THR A 40 -1.43 -30.51 -9.30
CA THR A 40 0.03 -30.35 -9.38
C THR A 40 0.43 -29.03 -10.03
N GLN A 41 -0.25 -28.64 -11.12
CA GLN A 41 -0.01 -27.35 -11.78
C GLN A 41 -0.37 -26.16 -10.87
N ARG A 42 -1.48 -26.26 -10.13
CA ARG A 42 -1.88 -25.21 -9.17
C ARG A 42 -0.90 -25.10 -8.03
N ASP A 43 -0.42 -26.22 -7.48
CA ASP A 43 0.52 -26.24 -6.37
C ASP A 43 1.86 -25.63 -6.77
N GLN A 44 2.35 -25.90 -7.99
CA GLN A 44 3.52 -25.24 -8.55
C GLN A 44 3.32 -23.72 -8.67
N LYS A 45 2.13 -23.30 -9.14
CA LYS A 45 1.80 -21.87 -9.24
C LYS A 45 1.75 -21.22 -7.85
N ILE A 46 1.11 -21.86 -6.87
CA ILE A 46 1.04 -21.38 -5.49
C ILE A 46 2.45 -21.23 -4.92
N ALA A 47 3.30 -22.26 -5.05
CA ALA A 47 4.68 -22.19 -4.58
C ALA A 47 5.47 -21.02 -5.20
N SER A 48 5.31 -20.77 -6.51
CA SER A 48 5.97 -19.63 -7.16
C SER A 48 5.46 -18.27 -6.66
N LEU A 49 4.15 -18.17 -6.39
CA LEU A 49 3.55 -16.95 -5.86
C LEU A 49 3.97 -16.70 -4.41
N ASP A 50 4.01 -17.75 -3.58
CA ASP A 50 4.45 -17.66 -2.19
C ASP A 50 5.91 -17.20 -2.09
N GLN A 51 6.75 -17.66 -3.02
CA GLN A 51 8.16 -17.23 -3.11
C GLN A 51 8.27 -15.75 -3.50
N ALA A 52 7.44 -15.29 -4.44
CA ALA A 52 7.38 -13.88 -4.83
C ALA A 52 6.85 -12.99 -3.69
N ILE A 53 5.80 -13.41 -2.99
CA ILE A 53 5.24 -12.72 -1.82
C ILE A 53 6.31 -12.61 -0.73
N SER A 54 6.97 -13.73 -0.39
CA SER A 54 8.04 -13.73 0.62
C SER A 54 9.20 -12.78 0.28
N SER A 55 9.53 -12.63 -1.00
CA SER A 55 10.54 -11.66 -1.45
C SER A 55 10.05 -10.22 -1.25
N LYS A 56 8.81 -9.93 -1.65
CA LYS A 56 8.21 -8.60 -1.48
C LYS A 56 8.04 -8.22 -0.02
N ASP A 57 7.67 -9.15 0.86
CA ASP A 57 7.53 -8.91 2.29
C ASP A 57 8.86 -8.49 2.93
N ARG A 58 9.97 -9.14 2.57
CA ARG A 58 11.31 -8.75 3.03
C ARG A 58 11.69 -7.35 2.54
N GLU A 59 11.36 -7.03 1.29
CA GLU A 59 11.62 -5.72 0.72
C GLU A 59 10.79 -4.62 1.41
N ILE A 60 9.52 -4.89 1.70
CA ILE A 60 8.64 -3.98 2.46
C ILE A 60 9.23 -3.73 3.84
N LEU A 61 9.63 -4.78 4.57
CA LEU A 61 10.24 -4.65 5.90
C LEU A 61 11.53 -3.82 5.85
N TYR A 62 12.38 -4.07 4.86
CA TYR A 62 13.61 -3.30 4.65
C TYR A 62 13.33 -1.81 4.40
N ARG A 63 12.42 -1.52 3.46
CA ARG A 63 12.02 -0.14 3.14
C ARG A 63 11.40 0.56 4.34
N GLN A 64 10.54 -0.13 5.10
CA GLN A 64 9.94 0.44 6.31
C GLN A 64 11.00 0.77 7.36
N ALA A 65 11.94 -0.14 7.64
CA ALA A 65 13.02 0.11 8.58
C ALA A 65 13.90 1.30 8.15
N LYS A 66 14.16 1.43 6.84
CA LYS A 66 14.93 2.55 6.29
C LYS A 66 14.16 3.88 6.40
N ILE A 67 12.86 3.88 6.13
CA ILE A 67 11.99 5.05 6.34
C ILE A 67 12.00 5.47 7.81
N ASP A 68 11.86 4.52 8.73
CA ASP A 68 11.87 4.81 10.17
C ASP A 68 13.22 5.38 10.63
N GLN A 69 14.33 4.84 10.12
CA GLN A 69 15.68 5.36 10.36
C GLN A 69 15.82 6.81 9.85
N LEU A 70 15.53 7.06 8.58
CA LEU A 70 15.66 8.38 7.97
C LEU A 70 14.75 9.42 8.66
N THR A 71 13.54 9.01 9.04
CA THR A 71 12.60 9.85 9.79
C THR A 71 13.16 10.20 11.18
N HIS A 72 13.79 9.25 11.87
CA HIS A 72 14.44 9.50 13.14
C HIS A 72 15.63 10.47 12.99
N GLU A 73 16.50 10.23 12.01
CA GLU A 73 17.65 11.10 11.72
C GLU A 73 17.21 12.54 11.45
N MET A 74 16.18 12.73 10.61
CA MET A 74 15.61 14.04 10.36
C MET A 74 15.03 14.70 11.63
N ALA A 75 14.39 13.95 12.51
CA ALA A 75 13.87 14.47 13.78
C ALA A 75 15.00 14.92 14.72
N VAL A 76 16.10 14.16 14.77
CA VAL A 76 17.30 14.52 15.53
C VAL A 76 17.90 15.81 14.98
N LEU A 77 18.12 15.91 13.67
CA LEU A 77 18.66 17.11 13.01
C LEU A 77 17.77 18.35 13.26
N LYS A 78 16.45 18.22 13.13
CA LYS A 78 15.50 19.30 13.44
C LYS A 78 15.57 19.72 14.92
N ARG A 79 15.76 18.77 15.84
CA ARG A 79 15.95 19.08 17.27
C ARG A 79 17.25 19.84 17.52
N TRP A 80 18.33 19.57 16.78
CA TRP A 80 19.56 20.36 16.87
C TRP A 80 19.37 21.76 16.29
N LYS A 81 18.74 21.88 15.10
CA LYS A 81 18.47 23.15 14.41
C LYS A 81 17.58 24.11 15.21
N PHE A 82 16.58 23.58 15.91
CA PHE A 82 15.63 24.40 16.67
C PHE A 82 15.81 24.29 18.20
N GLY A 83 16.82 23.56 18.65
CA GLY A 83 17.04 23.23 20.06
C GLY A 83 17.69 24.33 20.90
N ARG A 84 17.63 24.15 22.22
CA ARG A 84 18.22 25.09 23.19
C ARG A 84 19.73 25.24 23.06
N SER A 85 20.44 24.20 22.63
CA SER A 85 21.90 24.21 22.42
C SER A 85 22.34 25.17 21.33
N ARG A 86 21.48 25.51 20.35
CA ARG A 86 21.77 26.49 19.31
C ARG A 86 21.96 27.91 19.87
N LYS A 87 21.30 28.24 20.97
CA LYS A 87 21.35 29.57 21.59
C LYS A 87 22.72 29.90 22.20
N GLN A 88 23.60 28.92 22.34
CA GLN A 88 24.95 29.08 22.90
C GLN A 88 26.03 29.28 21.81
N LEU A 89 25.67 29.13 20.53
CA LEU A 89 26.59 29.30 19.42
C LEU A 89 26.66 30.77 18.98
N ASP A 90 27.85 31.18 18.53
CA ASP A 90 28.02 32.47 17.85
C ASP A 90 27.25 32.49 16.50
N ALA A 91 26.85 33.68 16.05
CA ALA A 91 25.99 33.84 14.88
C ALA A 91 26.61 33.24 13.59
N ALA A 92 27.92 33.40 13.39
CA ALA A 92 28.60 32.85 12.21
C ALA A 92 28.66 31.31 12.27
N GLN A 93 28.87 30.74 13.46
CA GLN A 93 28.90 29.29 13.66
C GLN A 93 27.51 28.67 13.52
N ALA A 94 26.47 29.35 14.02
CA ALA A 94 25.09 28.93 13.88
C ALA A 94 24.65 28.91 12.41
N SER A 95 25.03 29.92 11.62
CA SER A 95 24.72 29.99 10.19
C SER A 95 25.36 28.83 9.40
N LEU A 96 26.65 28.55 9.64
CA LEU A 96 27.35 27.44 8.98
C LEU A 96 26.73 26.08 9.32
N LEU A 97 26.34 25.88 10.59
CA LEU A 97 25.65 24.68 11.02
C LEU A 97 24.24 24.57 10.41
N ASP A 98 23.52 25.68 10.27
CA ASP A 98 22.19 25.69 9.65
C ASP A 98 22.25 25.25 8.18
N GLU A 99 23.21 25.78 7.41
CA GLU A 99 23.41 25.41 6.01
C GLU A 99 23.75 23.92 5.87
N THR A 100 24.60 23.39 6.76
CA THR A 100 24.97 21.97 6.77
C THR A 100 23.77 21.08 7.11
N ILE A 101 23.00 21.44 8.15
CA ILE A 101 21.81 20.69 8.56
C ILE A 101 20.73 20.73 7.47
N ASP A 102 20.54 21.88 6.81
CA ASP A 102 19.54 22.00 5.74
C ASP A 102 19.92 21.16 4.51
N ALA A 103 21.21 21.09 4.18
CA ALA A 103 21.70 20.19 3.14
C ALA A 103 21.46 18.71 3.49
N ASP A 104 21.74 18.30 4.73
CA ASP A 104 21.53 16.93 5.18
C ASP A 104 20.03 16.56 5.21
N ILE A 105 19.16 17.46 5.68
CA ILE A 105 17.71 17.26 5.65
C ILE A 105 17.22 17.11 4.21
N ALA A 106 17.67 17.97 3.30
CA ALA A 106 17.29 17.88 1.88
C ALA A 106 17.76 16.56 1.24
N ALA A 107 18.95 16.07 1.59
CA ALA A 107 19.45 14.79 1.12
C ALA A 107 18.59 13.61 1.63
N ILE A 108 18.20 13.63 2.91
CA ILE A 108 17.31 12.64 3.51
C ILE A 108 15.91 12.67 2.86
N GLU A 109 15.37 13.86 2.60
CA GLU A 109 14.08 14.03 1.93
C GLU A 109 14.11 13.47 0.50
N GLN A 110 15.22 13.65 -0.23
CA GLN A 110 15.41 13.05 -1.55
C GLN A 110 15.46 11.52 -1.47
N GLU A 111 16.21 10.94 -0.53
CA GLU A 111 16.29 9.49 -0.35
C GLU A 111 14.92 8.88 -0.01
N LEU A 112 14.11 9.58 0.79
CA LEU A 112 12.72 9.18 1.07
C LEU A 112 11.82 9.24 -0.16
N GLU A 113 11.93 10.27 -1.00
CA GLU A 113 11.13 10.35 -2.24
C GLU A 113 11.55 9.27 -3.25
N ASP A 114 12.82 8.92 -3.32
CA ASP A 114 13.31 7.83 -4.17
C ASP A 114 12.73 6.48 -3.72
N LEU A 115 12.72 6.21 -2.40
CA LEU A 115 12.07 5.02 -1.82
C LEU A 115 10.55 5.00 -2.06
N ALA A 116 9.89 6.16 -2.00
CA ALA A 116 8.47 6.29 -2.27
C ALA A 116 8.14 6.11 -3.76
N SER A 117 8.96 6.65 -4.66
CA SER A 117 8.82 6.54 -6.11
C SER A 117 9.01 5.11 -6.60
N ALA A 118 9.97 4.38 -6.01
CA ALA A 118 10.15 2.95 -6.23
C ALA A 118 8.96 2.09 -5.75
N ALA A 119 8.10 2.60 -4.86
CA ALA A 119 6.84 1.94 -4.47
C ALA A 119 5.68 2.31 -5.42
N LYS A 120 5.67 3.54 -5.94
CA LYS A 120 4.63 4.04 -6.87
C LYS A 120 4.75 3.40 -8.27
N ALA A 121 5.96 3.07 -8.72
CA ALA A 121 6.18 2.40 -10.01
C ALA A 121 5.48 1.03 -10.13
N ASP A 122 5.25 0.33 -9.01
CA ASP A 122 4.55 -0.98 -8.98
C ASP A 122 3.02 -0.82 -8.84
N THR A 123 2.52 0.43 -8.71
CA THR A 123 1.10 0.75 -8.49
C THR A 123 0.58 1.82 -9.46
N GLU A 124 0.88 1.65 -10.74
CA GLU A 124 0.40 2.56 -11.78
C GLU A 124 -1.07 2.31 -12.14
N SER A 125 -2.00 2.81 -11.30
CA SER A 125 -3.29 3.40 -11.72
C SER A 125 -4.12 3.91 -10.53
N ARG A 126 -3.54 4.68 -9.58
CA ARG A 126 -4.40 5.37 -8.61
C ARG A 126 -5.00 6.61 -9.29
N LYS A 127 -6.23 6.48 -9.81
CA LYS A 127 -7.04 7.61 -10.27
C LYS A 127 -7.19 8.60 -9.12
N GLN A 128 -6.45 9.70 -9.16
CA GLN A 128 -6.65 10.80 -8.22
C GLN A 128 -8.10 11.28 -8.37
N PRO A 129 -8.87 11.39 -7.27
CA PRO A 129 -10.18 12.01 -7.32
C PRO A 129 -9.98 13.49 -7.69
N LYS A 130 -10.30 13.85 -8.93
CA LYS A 130 -10.33 15.24 -9.38
C LYS A 130 -11.54 15.92 -8.75
N ARG A 131 -11.31 16.94 -7.92
CA ARG A 131 -12.38 17.82 -7.45
C ARG A 131 -12.87 18.64 -8.65
N ALA A 132 -14.18 18.66 -8.88
CA ALA A 132 -14.77 19.59 -9.83
C ALA A 132 -14.40 21.03 -9.42
N ALA A 133 -14.10 21.88 -10.40
CA ALA A 133 -13.85 23.29 -10.12
C ALA A 133 -15.09 23.90 -9.45
N LEU A 134 -14.90 24.77 -8.46
CA LEU A 134 -16.00 25.43 -7.79
C LEU A 134 -16.82 26.22 -8.83
N PRO A 135 -18.14 25.99 -8.95
CA PRO A 135 -18.98 26.76 -9.87
C PRO A 135 -18.93 28.26 -9.54
N ALA A 136 -18.79 29.10 -10.57
CA ALA A 136 -18.69 30.56 -10.43
C ALA A 136 -19.97 31.25 -9.95
N GLU A 137 -21.08 30.51 -9.85
CA GLU A 137 -22.39 31.01 -9.43
C GLU A 137 -22.54 31.09 -7.90
N LEU A 138 -21.57 30.59 -7.14
CA LEU A 138 -21.59 30.69 -5.68
C LEU A 138 -21.22 32.12 -5.24
N PRO A 139 -22.06 32.78 -4.43
CA PRO A 139 -21.72 34.10 -3.91
C PRO A 139 -20.46 33.99 -3.05
N CYS A 140 -19.37 34.64 -3.48
CA CYS A 140 -18.20 34.85 -2.64
C CYS A 140 -18.58 35.87 -1.56
N VAL A 141 -18.84 35.37 -0.34
CA VAL A 141 -19.04 36.23 0.81
C VAL A 141 -17.66 36.54 1.39
N ASP A 142 -17.14 37.73 1.08
CA ASP A 142 -15.98 38.27 1.77
C ASP A 142 -16.39 38.60 3.20
N MET A 143 -16.05 37.70 4.14
CA MET A 143 -16.18 37.99 5.56
C MET A 143 -15.01 38.91 5.95
N PRO A 144 -15.25 40.19 6.26
CA PRO A 144 -14.17 41.07 6.68
C PRO A 144 -13.52 40.48 7.95
N ARG A 145 -12.18 40.36 7.92
CA ARG A 145 -11.39 40.02 9.10
C ARG A 145 -11.74 41.02 10.20
N ALA A 146 -12.34 40.55 11.30
CA ALA A 146 -12.67 41.40 12.43
C ALA A 146 -11.44 42.22 12.83
N GLN A 147 -11.54 43.54 12.67
CA GLN A 147 -10.53 44.47 13.17
C GLN A 147 -10.53 44.34 14.70
N PRO A 148 -9.36 44.22 15.35
CA PRO A 148 -9.32 44.22 16.80
C PRO A 148 -9.60 45.66 17.26
N GLY A 149 -10.83 45.93 17.69
CA GLY A 149 -11.17 47.20 18.34
C GLY A 149 -12.50 47.85 17.98
N ILE A 150 -13.57 47.07 17.74
CA ILE A 150 -14.94 47.62 17.80
C ILE A 150 -15.66 46.93 18.96
N ASP A 151 -15.77 47.64 20.07
CA ASP A 151 -16.67 47.30 21.18
C ASP A 151 -18.11 47.26 20.62
N LEU A 152 -18.63 46.05 20.44
CA LEU A 152 -20.05 45.85 20.25
C LEU A 152 -20.71 45.94 21.62
N TYR A 153 -21.17 47.14 21.96
CA TYR A 153 -22.21 47.33 22.96
C TYR A 153 -23.45 46.53 22.53
N TRP A 154 -23.66 45.40 23.18
CA TRP A 154 -24.99 44.79 23.24
C TRP A 154 -25.87 45.68 24.11
N VAL A 155 -26.74 46.46 23.47
CA VAL A 155 -27.93 47.01 24.11
C VAL A 155 -29.07 46.00 23.90
N GLN A 156 -29.80 45.75 25.00
CA GLN A 156 -30.87 44.77 25.20
C GLN A 156 -31.82 44.54 24.03
#